data_AF-A0A3B9T7F5-F1
#
_entry.id   AF-A0A3B9T7F5-F1
#
_cell.length_a   1.000
_cell.length_b   1.000
_cell.length_c   1.000
_cell.angle_alpha   90.00
_cell.angle_beta   90.00
_cell.angle_gamma   90.00
#
_symmetry.space_group_name_H-M   'P 1'
#
loop_
_entity.id
_entity.type
_entity.pdbx_description
1 polymer ?
#
loop_
_entity_poly.entity_id
_entity_poly.type
_entity_poly.pdbx_seq_one_letter_code
_entity_poly.pdbx_strand_id
1 'polypeptide(L)' 'MSGIKSFEQKQIRSHWDEKEEQWFFSVIDVVEILTKSPRPHKYWSALKTKLITEGRYPSHQLHQLFLS' A
#
# COMPACT_ATOMS: atom_id res chain seq x y z
N MET A 1 -24.28 -9.06 18.38
CA MET A 1 -23.01 -9.78 18.16
C MET A 1 -22.23 -9.01 17.12
N SER A 2 -21.11 -8.39 17.51
CA SER A 2 -20.34 -7.53 16.61
C SER A 2 -19.65 -8.41 15.57
N GLY A 3 -20.12 -8.33 14.32
CA GLY A 3 -19.58 -9.11 13.22
C GLY A 3 -18.19 -8.61 12.86
N ILE A 4 -17.16 -9.22 13.43
CA ILE A 4 -15.79 -9.05 12.95
C ILE A 4 -15.75 -9.72 11.57
N LYS A 5 -16.00 -8.93 10.52
CA LYS A 5 -15.75 -9.34 9.14
C LYS A 5 -14.24 -9.41 8.96
N SER A 6 -13.69 -10.62 9.07
CA SER A 6 -12.33 -10.91 8.64
C SER A 6 -12.23 -10.59 7.15
N PHE A 7 -11.69 -9.43 6.81
CA PHE A 7 -11.44 -9.03 5.43
C PHE A 7 -10.29 -9.89 4.94
N GLU A 8 -10.62 -10.99 4.25
CA GLU A 8 -9.75 -11.92 3.52
C GLU A 8 -8.32 -12.00 4.06
N GLN A 9 -8.01 -13.02 4.87
CA GLN A 9 -6.73 -13.45 5.49
C GLN A 9 -5.38 -13.08 4.79
N LYS A 10 -5.20 -11.83 4.38
CA LYS A 10 -4.06 -11.34 3.63
C LYS A 10 -3.22 -10.53 4.57
N GLN A 11 -2.01 -11.01 4.81
CA GLN A 11 -1.03 -10.34 5.63
C GLN A 11 -0.49 -9.12 4.87
N ILE A 12 -0.49 -7.96 5.53
CA ILE A 12 0.17 -6.76 5.03
C ILE A 12 1.57 -6.75 5.63
N ARG A 13 2.59 -6.61 4.79
CA ARG A 13 3.95 -6.40 5.27
C ARG A 13 4.04 -5.04 5.95
N SER A 14 4.44 -5.05 7.22
CA SER A 14 4.69 -3.87 8.03
C SER A 14 6.14 -3.84 8.50
N HIS A 15 6.73 -2.66 8.54
CA HIS A 15 8.07 -2.41 9.08
C HIS A 15 7.97 -1.31 10.13
N TRP A 16 8.51 -1.55 11.32
CA TRP A 16 8.66 -0.54 12.34
C TRP A 16 9.99 0.17 12.12
N ASP A 17 9.96 1.49 11.93
CA ASP A 17 11.16 2.32 11.88
C ASP A 17 11.38 2.95 13.25
N GLU A 18 12.46 2.55 13.91
CA GLU A 18 12.83 3.05 15.24
C GLU A 18 13.31 4.51 15.24
N LYS A 19 13.77 5.03 14.10
CA LYS A 19 14.30 6.41 14.01
C LYS A 19 13.17 7.42 13.89
N GLU A 20 12.17 7.08 13.10
CA GLU A 20 11.00 7.94 12.86
C GLU A 20 9.83 7.61 13.80
N GLU A 21 9.98 6.57 14.64
CA GLU A 21 8.93 6.02 15.52
C GLU A 21 7.61 5.77 14.77
N GLN A 22 7.72 5.23 13.55
CA GLN A 22 6.62 5.11 12.61
C GLN A 22 6.50 3.71 12.01
N TRP A 23 5.25 3.34 11.71
CA TRP A 23 4.94 2.12 10.97
C TRP A 23 4.90 2.40 9.46
N PHE A 24 5.70 1.66 8.72
CA PHE A 24 5.66 1.59 7.27
C PHE A 24 4.89 0.35 6.83
N PHE A 25 4.02 0.52 5.84
CA PHE A 25 3.21 -0.58 5.29
C PHE A 25 3.47 -0.74 3.79
N SER A 26 3.42 -1.98 3.30
CA SER A 26 3.48 -2.24 1.86
C SER A 26 2.23 -1.71 1.16
N VAL A 27 2.41 -0.66 0.37
CA VAL A 27 1.34 -0.10 -0.47
C VAL A 27 0.82 -1.13 -1.48
N ILE A 28 1.69 -2.02 -1.98
CA ILE A 28 1.28 -3.07 -2.92
C ILE A 28 0.30 -4.03 -2.28
N ASP A 29 0.55 -4.43 -1.03
CA ASP A 29 -0.30 -5.39 -0.31
C ASP A 29 -1.66 -4.76 0.00
N VAL A 30 -1.66 -3.47 0.40
CA VAL A 30 -2.90 -2.69 0.59
C VAL A 30 -3.70 -2.59 -0.71
N VAL A 31 -3.05 -2.23 -1.82
CA VAL A 31 -3.70 -2.16 -3.13
C VAL A 31 -4.26 -3.52 -3.53
N GLU A 32 -3.54 -4.61 -3.28
CA GLU A 32 -4.00 -5.97 -3.60
C GLU A 32 -5.25 -6.34 -2.80
N ILE A 33 -5.27 -6.06 -1.50
CA ILE A 33 -6.41 -6.34 -0.62
C ILE A 33 -7.64 -5.53 -1.03
N LEU A 34 -7.44 -4.24 -1.31
CA LEU A 34 -8.55 -3.33 -1.63
C LEU A 34 -9.10 -3.57 -3.04
N THR A 35 -8.24 -3.86 -4.01
CA THR A 35 -8.65 -3.97 -5.43
C THR A 35 -8.87 -5.40 -5.88
N LYS A 36 -8.39 -6.40 -5.13
CA LYS A 36 -8.35 -7.83 -5.50
C LYS A 36 -7.75 -8.07 -6.89
N SER A 37 -6.93 -7.12 -7.37
CA SER A 37 -6.33 -7.17 -8.69
C SER A 37 -5.27 -8.27 -8.72
N PRO A 38 -5.22 -9.11 -9.77
CA PRO A 38 -4.14 -10.08 -9.94
C PRO A 38 -2.79 -9.40 -10.25
N ARG A 39 -2.78 -8.08 -10.51
CA ARG A 39 -1.59 -7.29 -10.83
C ARG A 39 -1.58 -5.97 -10.02
N PRO A 40 -1.43 -6.03 -8.69
CA PRO A 40 -1.50 -4.84 -7.82
C PRO A 40 -0.41 -3.81 -8.12
N HIS A 41 0.77 -4.24 -8.56
CA HIS A 41 1.86 -3.36 -9.01
C HIS A 41 1.49 -2.49 -10.22
N LYS A 42 0.77 -3.03 -11.21
CA LYS A 42 0.32 -2.25 -12.37
C LYS A 42 -0.75 -1.25 -11.97
N TYR A 43 -1.65 -1.66 -11.08
CA TYR A 43 -2.68 -0.79 -10.55
C TYR A 43 -2.05 0.39 -9.80
N TRP A 44 -1.06 0.12 -8.95
CA TRP A 44 -0.32 1.16 -8.23
C TRP A 44 0.40 2.13 -9.16
N SER A 45 1.06 1.63 -10.22
CA SER A 45 1.68 2.51 -11.22
C SER A 45 0.65 3.39 -11.93
N ALA A 46 -0.49 2.84 -12.35
CA ALA A 46 -1.56 3.61 -12.97
C ALA A 46 -2.14 4.66 -12.00
N LEU A 47 -2.30 4.32 -10.72
CA LEU A 47 -2.75 5.25 -9.69
C LEU A 47 -1.76 6.41 -9.51
N LYS A 48 -0.46 6.12 -9.44
CA LYS A 48 0.59 7.15 -9.39
C LYS A 48 0.53 8.07 -10.60
N THR A 49 0.40 7.52 -11.80
CA THR A 49 0.25 8.33 -13.02
C THR A 49 -0.98 9.23 -12.94
N LYS A 50 -2.14 8.70 -12.53
CA LYS A 50 -3.36 9.51 -12.36
C LYS A 50 -3.17 10.66 -11.36
N LEU A 51 -2.57 10.38 -10.20
CA LEU A 51 -2.30 11.40 -9.18
C LEU A 51 -1.41 12.52 -9.73
N ILE A 52 -0.34 12.17 -10.44
CA ILE A 52 0.56 13.14 -11.08
C ILE A 52 -0.20 13.97 -12.13
N THR A 53 -1.02 13.34 -12.97
CA THR A 53 -1.84 14.02 -13.98
C THR A 53 -2.87 14.97 -13.35
N GLU A 54 -3.42 14.63 -12.19
CA GLU A 54 -4.34 15.47 -11.41
C GLU A 54 -3.62 16.60 -10.63
N GLY A 55 -2.30 16.75 -10.79
CA GLY A 55 -1.49 17.74 -10.06
C GLY A 55 -1.31 17.40 -8.57
N ARG A 56 -1.65 16.18 -8.15
CA ARG A 56 -1.43 15.67 -6.80
C ARG A 56 -0.11 14.92 -6.75
N TYR A 57 0.92 15.58 -6.23
CA TYR A 57 2.18 14.89 -5.92
C TYR A 57 1.94 13.99 -4.70
N PRO A 58 2.34 12.70 -4.73
CA PRO A 58 2.43 11.93 -3.50
C PRO A 58 3.45 12.64 -2.61
N SER A 59 2.93 13.36 -1.62
CA SER A 59 3.73 14.05 -0.63
C SER A 59 4.48 12.98 0.18
N HIS A 60 5.80 13.04 0.14
CA HIS A 60 6.76 12.16 0.81
C HIS A 60 7.18 10.87 0.10
N GLN A 61 8.49 10.64 0.21
CA GLN A 61 9.25 9.52 -0.31
C GLN A 61 8.58 8.20 0.09
N LEU A 62 7.89 7.60 -0.87
CA LEU A 62 7.47 6.21 -0.81
C LEU A 62 8.75 5.37 -0.90
N HIS A 63 9.39 5.10 0.25
CA HIS A 63 10.53 4.22 0.33
C HIS A 63 10.09 2.83 -0.16
N GLN A 64 10.48 2.53 -1.39
CA GLN A 64 10.14 1.28 -2.05
C GLN A 64 11.02 0.18 -1.47
N LEU A 65 10.50 -0.50 -0.44
CA LEU A 65 11.14 -1.69 0.10
C LEU A 65 10.98 -2.84 -0.91
N PHE A 66 11.90 -2.92 -1.87
CA PHE A 66 12.13 -4.13 -2.65
C PHE A 66 12.81 -5.14 -1.72
N LEU A 67 12.03 -5.97 -1.04
CA LEU A 67 12.56 -7.21 -0.50
C LEU A 67 12.71 -8.19 -1.68
N SER A 68 13.96 -8.40 -2.10
CA SER A 68 14.42 -9.51 -2.96
C SER A 68 14.47 -10.80 -2.17
#